data_AF-Q64IY3-F1
#
_entry.id   AF-Q64IY3-F1
#
_cell.length_a   1.000
_cell.length_b   1.000
_cell.length_c   1.000
_cell.angle_alpha   90.00
_cell.angle_beta   90.00
_cell.angle_gamma   90.00
#
_symmetry.space_group_name_H-M   'P 1'
#
loop_
_entity.id
_entity.type
_entity.pdbx_description
1 polymer ?
#
loop_
_entity_poly.entity_id
_entity_poly.type
_entity_poly.pdbx_seq_one_letter_code
_entity_poly.pdbx_strand_id
1 'polypeptide(L)'
;IEVAITKEVPIMALLADTKLQKTTPYTSDFMYDSLLNSWNEIIKKCKLGELSNILRWCAYDSEFVPNKYDDRFKRWISKGLTTYHSFIHKGAFSSFETLKTKYGLGQDDFYRYLQIRHYFHQNLKTVYEQKDLGFLQIFLTLTRSHSQNNIISRLYKGIQQCTQGSTEDIKKRWEKEGNMVISHDSWANICQFQWTITGSNTWREFSWKNMIRYFITPIQKRHLGGGDACWRLCGVSGAN
;
A
#
# COMPACT_ATOMS: atom_id res chain seq x y z
N ILE A 1 -24.96 -20.54 -22.41
CA ILE A 1 -23.76 -19.76 -22.79
C ILE A 1 -22.75 -20.00 -21.68
N GLU A 2 -21.91 -21.01 -21.84
CA GLU A 2 -20.77 -21.24 -20.95
C GLU A 2 -19.80 -20.08 -21.14
N VAL A 3 -19.73 -19.20 -20.14
CA VAL A 3 -18.71 -18.16 -20.11
C VAL A 3 -17.38 -18.89 -19.98
N ALA A 4 -16.62 -18.91 -21.07
CA ALA A 4 -15.26 -19.42 -21.10
C ALA A 4 -14.50 -18.77 -19.92
N ILE A 5 -14.20 -19.57 -18.91
CA ILE A 5 -13.35 -19.17 -17.79
C ILE A 5 -12.00 -18.88 -18.43
N THR A 6 -11.69 -17.60 -18.62
CA THR A 6 -10.38 -17.16 -19.09
C THR A 6 -9.33 -17.85 -18.23
N LYS A 7 -8.46 -18.66 -18.84
CA LYS A 7 -7.38 -19.41 -18.18
C LYS A 7 -6.34 -18.49 -17.51
N GLU A 8 -6.50 -17.18 -17.65
CA GLU A 8 -5.62 -16.15 -17.12
C GLU A 8 -6.04 -15.73 -15.71
N VAL A 9 -5.05 -15.63 -14.82
CA VAL A 9 -5.23 -15.15 -13.46
C VAL A 9 -5.67 -13.68 -13.51
N PRO A 10 -6.80 -13.30 -12.88
CA PRO A 10 -7.23 -11.90 -12.84
C PRO A 10 -6.18 -11.01 -12.18
N ILE A 11 -5.91 -9.83 -12.75
CA ILE A 11 -4.94 -8.87 -12.19
C ILE A 11 -5.23 -8.54 -10.73
N MET A 12 -6.52 -8.46 -10.37
CA MET A 12 -6.95 -8.21 -9.00
C MET A 12 -6.53 -9.31 -8.01
N ALA A 13 -6.36 -10.55 -8.47
CA ALA A 13 -5.83 -11.64 -7.66
C ALA A 13 -4.31 -11.50 -7.44
N LEU A 14 -3.60 -10.87 -8.37
CA LEU A 14 -2.16 -10.60 -8.26
C LEU A 14 -1.85 -9.48 -7.25
N LEU A 15 -2.74 -8.50 -7.09
CA LEU A 15 -2.49 -7.31 -6.26
C LEU A 15 -1.98 -7.64 -4.84
N ALA A 16 -2.62 -8.59 -4.16
CA ALA A 16 -2.33 -8.89 -2.75
C ALA A 16 -1.40 -10.10 -2.54
N ASP A 17 -0.92 -10.72 -3.62
CA ASP A 17 -0.09 -11.92 -3.57
C ASP A 17 1.18 -11.77 -4.41
N THR A 18 2.26 -11.34 -3.75
CA THR A 18 3.57 -11.16 -4.37
C THR A 18 4.24 -12.46 -4.79
N LYS A 19 3.85 -13.61 -4.21
CA LYS A 19 4.34 -14.92 -4.64
C LYS A 19 3.66 -15.30 -5.95
N LEU A 20 2.35 -15.11 -6.05
CA LEU A 20 1.58 -15.33 -7.27
C LEU A 20 2.04 -14.42 -8.43
N GLN A 21 2.40 -13.16 -8.14
CA GLN A 21 2.99 -12.25 -9.13
C GLN A 21 4.26 -12.84 -9.77
N LYS A 22 5.12 -13.49 -9.00
CA LYS A 22 6.40 -14.05 -9.50
C LYS A 22 6.23 -15.33 -10.31
N THR A 23 5.22 -16.12 -10.01
CA THR A 23 5.00 -17.43 -10.63
C THR A 23 4.11 -17.39 -11.86
N THR A 24 3.35 -16.31 -12.05
CA THR A 24 2.39 -16.20 -13.15
C THR A 24 3.06 -15.57 -14.37
N PRO A 25 3.21 -16.29 -15.49
CA PRO A 25 3.64 -15.69 -16.73
C PRO A 25 2.47 -14.86 -17.29
N TYR A 26 2.54 -13.53 -17.17
CA TYR A 26 1.65 -12.61 -17.85
C TYR A 26 2.42 -11.85 -18.93
N THR A 27 1.73 -11.45 -20.00
CA THR A 27 2.26 -10.52 -20.99
C THR A 27 2.55 -9.21 -20.28
N SER A 28 3.84 -8.87 -20.12
CA SER A 28 4.27 -7.65 -19.45
C SER A 28 3.81 -6.41 -20.23
N ASP A 29 2.61 -5.94 -19.91
CA ASP A 29 2.17 -4.60 -20.27
C ASP A 29 2.75 -3.64 -19.23
N PHE A 30 3.38 -2.57 -19.70
CA PHE A 30 3.85 -1.47 -18.85
C PHE A 30 2.78 -1.00 -17.86
N MET A 31 1.50 -1.02 -18.27
CA MET A 31 0.38 -0.65 -17.42
C MET A 31 0.19 -1.62 -16.24
N TYR A 32 0.33 -2.93 -16.46
CA TYR A 32 0.23 -3.93 -15.40
C TYR A 32 1.37 -3.81 -14.41
N ASP A 33 2.59 -3.66 -14.91
CA ASP A 33 3.78 -3.51 -14.07
C ASP A 33 3.69 -2.23 -13.22
N SER A 34 3.28 -1.12 -13.83
CA SER A 34 3.07 0.15 -13.13
C SER A 34 2.05 0.03 -11.99
N LEU A 35 0.91 -0.64 -12.23
CA LEU A 35 -0.13 -0.85 -11.22
C LEU A 35 0.36 -1.73 -10.06
N LEU A 36 0.97 -2.86 -10.36
CA LEU A 36 1.50 -3.79 -9.35
C LEU A 36 2.62 -3.13 -8.53
N ASN A 37 3.54 -2.44 -9.19
CA ASN A 37 4.63 -1.72 -8.52
C ASN A 37 4.09 -0.61 -7.61
N SER A 38 3.13 0.18 -8.09
CA SER A 38 2.49 1.22 -7.28
C SER A 38 1.81 0.66 -6.05
N TRP A 39 1.09 -0.46 -6.18
CA TRP A 39 0.44 -1.13 -5.06
C TRP A 39 1.44 -1.74 -4.07
N ASN A 40 2.50 -2.39 -4.57
CA ASN A 40 3.57 -2.92 -3.74
C ASN A 40 4.26 -1.82 -2.93
N GLU A 41 4.45 -0.62 -3.50
CA GLU A 41 4.96 0.54 -2.78
C GLU A 41 3.98 1.06 -1.71
N ILE A 42 2.67 1.01 -1.97
CA ILE A 42 1.64 1.34 -0.96
C ILE A 42 1.70 0.34 0.20
N ILE A 43 1.78 -0.97 -0.08
CA ILE A 43 1.90 -2.01 0.97
C ILE A 43 3.11 -1.72 1.88
N LYS A 44 4.25 -1.35 1.29
CA LYS A 44 5.48 -1.01 2.04
C LYS A 44 5.30 0.27 2.85
N LYS A 45 4.87 1.37 2.21
CA LYS A 45 4.72 2.69 2.87
C LYS A 45 3.69 2.66 3.99
N CYS A 46 2.58 1.97 3.77
CA CYS A 46 1.51 1.81 4.76
C CYS A 46 1.76 0.68 5.76
N LYS A 47 2.92 0.01 5.70
CA LYS A 47 3.31 -1.11 6.59
C LYS A 47 2.21 -2.18 6.72
N LEU A 48 1.48 -2.43 5.64
CA LEU A 48 0.36 -3.37 5.65
C LEU A 48 0.87 -4.79 5.92
N GLY A 49 2.00 -5.17 5.32
CA GLY A 49 2.63 -6.49 5.54
C GLY A 49 1.61 -7.62 5.41
N GLU A 50 1.52 -8.48 6.41
CA GLU A 50 0.56 -9.60 6.43
C GLU A 50 -0.91 -9.19 6.42
N LEU A 51 -1.27 -7.95 6.79
CA LEU A 51 -2.66 -7.48 6.69
C LEU A 51 -3.16 -7.50 5.25
N SER A 52 -2.29 -7.27 4.26
CA SER A 52 -2.71 -7.30 2.86
C SER A 52 -3.18 -8.69 2.43
N ASN A 53 -2.82 -9.75 3.17
CA ASN A 53 -3.26 -11.12 2.87
C ASN A 53 -4.78 -11.25 2.92
N ILE A 54 -5.49 -10.41 3.67
CA ILE A 54 -6.96 -10.39 3.70
C ILE A 54 -7.59 -10.04 2.34
N LEU A 55 -6.83 -9.34 1.50
CA LEU A 55 -7.22 -8.93 0.14
C LEU A 55 -6.90 -10.01 -0.90
N ARG A 56 -6.19 -11.09 -0.54
CA ARG A 56 -5.91 -12.19 -1.48
C ARG A 56 -7.20 -12.88 -1.89
N TRP A 57 -7.24 -13.26 -3.16
CA TRP A 57 -8.36 -14.02 -3.71
C TRP A 57 -8.22 -15.48 -3.33
N CYS A 58 -9.17 -16.01 -2.56
CA CYS A 58 -9.10 -17.39 -2.05
C CYS A 58 -8.93 -18.44 -3.18
N ALA A 59 -9.50 -18.17 -4.36
CA ALA A 59 -9.39 -19.03 -5.54
C ALA A 59 -7.99 -19.08 -6.19
N TYR A 60 -7.11 -18.12 -5.88
CA TYR A 60 -5.77 -18.01 -6.47
C TYR A 60 -4.65 -17.80 -5.43
N ASP A 61 -4.97 -17.72 -4.13
CA ASP A 61 -3.97 -17.54 -3.07
C ASP A 61 -2.90 -18.64 -3.13
N SER A 62 -1.66 -18.24 -3.33
CA SER A 62 -0.52 -19.13 -3.49
C SER A 62 -0.24 -20.00 -2.26
N GLU A 63 -0.69 -19.56 -1.07
CA GLU A 63 -0.52 -20.25 0.21
C GLU A 63 -1.73 -21.12 0.59
N PHE A 64 -2.87 -20.97 -0.11
CA PHE A 64 -4.07 -21.74 0.15
C PHE A 64 -4.13 -22.99 -0.72
N VAL A 65 -3.50 -24.08 -0.27
CA VAL A 65 -3.39 -25.36 -0.99
C VAL A 65 -4.71 -25.91 -1.57
N PRO A 66 -5.88 -25.83 -0.90
CA PRO A 66 -7.12 -26.39 -1.43
C PRO A 66 -7.56 -25.80 -2.79
N ASN A 67 -7.19 -24.56 -3.13
CA ASN A 67 -7.56 -23.97 -4.42
C ASN A 67 -6.86 -24.60 -5.62
N LYS A 68 -5.75 -25.32 -5.41
CA LYS A 68 -4.99 -25.99 -6.48
C LYS A 68 -5.72 -27.22 -7.00
N TYR A 69 -6.53 -27.85 -6.15
CA TYR A 69 -7.21 -29.11 -6.46
C TYR A 69 -8.70 -28.92 -6.73
N ASP A 70 -9.27 -27.77 -6.39
CA ASP A 70 -10.71 -27.53 -6.47
C ASP A 70 -11.04 -26.23 -7.22
N ASP A 71 -11.40 -26.37 -8.49
CA ASP A 71 -11.80 -25.25 -9.33
C ASP A 71 -13.14 -24.61 -8.92
N ARG A 72 -13.91 -25.20 -7.99
CA ARG A 72 -15.16 -24.58 -7.53
C ARG A 72 -14.90 -23.26 -6.79
N PHE A 73 -13.73 -23.06 -6.19
CA PHE A 73 -13.37 -21.76 -5.63
C PHE A 73 -13.36 -20.66 -6.70
N LYS A 74 -12.98 -20.98 -7.95
CA LYS A 74 -13.05 -20.02 -9.07
C LYS A 74 -14.50 -19.68 -9.44
N ARG A 75 -15.44 -20.61 -9.26
CA ARG A 75 -16.88 -20.36 -9.47
C ARG A 75 -17.48 -19.41 -8.42
N TRP A 76 -16.85 -19.27 -7.25
CA TRP A 76 -17.30 -18.32 -6.24
C TRP A 76 -17.00 -16.86 -6.63
N ILE A 77 -16.00 -16.64 -7.49
CA ILE A 77 -15.66 -15.31 -8.02
C ILE A 77 -16.86 -14.70 -8.75
N SER A 78 -17.52 -15.48 -9.62
CA SER A 78 -18.70 -14.99 -10.36
C SER A 78 -19.90 -14.71 -9.46
N LYS A 79 -19.93 -15.28 -8.26
CA LYS A 79 -20.92 -14.99 -7.22
C LYS A 79 -20.56 -13.75 -6.39
N GLY A 80 -19.36 -13.18 -6.54
CA GLY A 80 -18.89 -12.03 -5.76
C GLY A 80 -18.11 -12.40 -4.49
N LEU A 81 -17.74 -13.66 -4.32
CA LEU A 81 -16.85 -14.15 -3.26
C LEU A 81 -15.43 -14.28 -3.81
N THR A 82 -14.62 -13.25 -3.59
CA THR A 82 -13.26 -13.15 -4.11
C THR A 82 -12.23 -13.18 -2.99
N THR A 83 -12.15 -12.11 -2.21
CA THR A 83 -11.16 -11.90 -1.15
C THR A 83 -11.56 -12.58 0.16
N TYR A 84 -10.61 -12.85 1.06
CA TYR A 84 -10.95 -13.31 2.43
C TYR A 84 -11.84 -12.31 3.18
N HIS A 85 -11.68 -11.01 2.90
CA HIS A 85 -12.57 -9.98 3.43
C HIS A 85 -14.04 -10.10 2.95
N SER A 86 -14.30 -10.73 1.80
CA SER A 86 -15.68 -10.95 1.32
C SER A 86 -16.49 -11.88 2.21
N PHE A 87 -15.81 -12.73 2.99
CA PHE A 87 -16.41 -13.63 3.99
C PHE A 87 -16.66 -12.94 5.33
N ILE A 88 -16.15 -11.73 5.55
CA ILE A 88 -16.29 -11.00 6.81
C ILE A 88 -17.47 -10.03 6.75
N HIS A 89 -18.40 -10.18 7.68
CA HIS A 89 -19.52 -9.27 7.88
C HIS A 89 -19.52 -8.72 9.31
N LYS A 90 -19.59 -7.38 9.44
CA LYS A 90 -19.57 -6.68 10.73
C LYS A 90 -18.40 -7.10 11.65
N GLY A 91 -17.23 -7.35 11.06
CA GLY A 91 -16.02 -7.72 11.80
C GLY A 91 -15.89 -9.19 12.15
N ALA A 92 -16.92 -10.02 11.90
CA ALA A 92 -16.88 -11.45 12.15
C ALA A 92 -16.92 -12.27 10.84
N PHE A 93 -16.36 -13.46 10.87
CA PHE A 93 -16.47 -14.40 9.76
C PHE A 93 -17.94 -14.86 9.63
N SER A 94 -18.52 -14.69 8.44
CA SER A 94 -19.94 -14.96 8.19
C SER A 94 -20.27 -16.44 8.34
N SER A 95 -21.46 -16.77 8.85
CA SER A 95 -21.93 -18.15 8.86
C SER A 95 -22.21 -18.66 7.46
N PHE A 96 -22.14 -19.99 7.28
CA PHE A 96 -22.46 -20.60 5.99
C PHE A 96 -23.85 -20.25 5.49
N GLU A 97 -24.87 -20.27 6.35
CA GLU A 97 -26.25 -19.90 6.00
C GLU A 97 -26.37 -18.44 5.50
N THR A 98 -25.58 -17.54 6.07
CA THR A 98 -25.52 -16.14 5.63
C THR A 98 -24.92 -16.05 4.23
N LEU A 99 -23.80 -16.74 4.00
CA LEU A 99 -23.13 -16.75 2.71
C LEU A 99 -23.95 -17.45 1.63
N LYS A 100 -24.66 -18.52 1.99
CA LYS A 100 -25.59 -19.25 1.14
C LYS A 100 -26.73 -18.35 0.66
N THR A 101 -27.38 -17.64 1.57
CA THR A 101 -28.47 -16.72 1.23
C THR A 101 -27.97 -15.53 0.40
N LYS A 102 -26.81 -14.96 0.75
CA LYS A 102 -26.29 -13.74 0.12
C LYS A 102 -25.63 -13.97 -1.24
N TYR A 103 -24.91 -15.08 -1.40
CA TYR A 103 -24.09 -15.37 -2.58
C TYR A 103 -24.59 -16.60 -3.37
N GLY A 104 -25.70 -17.23 -2.95
CA GLY A 104 -26.28 -18.38 -3.65
C GLY A 104 -25.37 -19.62 -3.62
N LEU A 105 -24.73 -19.91 -2.49
CA LEU A 105 -23.90 -21.13 -2.33
C LEU A 105 -24.78 -22.39 -2.23
N GLY A 106 -24.32 -23.50 -2.81
CA GLY A 106 -25.00 -24.79 -2.71
C GLY A 106 -24.61 -25.53 -1.43
N GLN A 107 -25.35 -26.57 -1.03
CA GLN A 107 -24.95 -27.39 0.14
C GLN A 107 -23.58 -28.06 -0.05
N ASP A 108 -23.25 -28.44 -1.29
CA ASP A 108 -21.93 -28.98 -1.65
C ASP A 108 -20.77 -28.01 -1.36
N ASP A 109 -21.04 -26.71 -1.23
CA ASP A 109 -20.03 -25.69 -0.91
C ASP A 109 -19.68 -25.67 0.59
N PHE A 110 -20.40 -26.41 1.45
CA PHE A 110 -20.19 -26.38 2.90
C PHE A 110 -18.78 -26.79 3.32
N TYR A 111 -18.26 -27.88 2.75
CA TYR A 111 -16.90 -28.33 3.05
C TYR A 111 -15.84 -27.31 2.66
N ARG A 112 -16.00 -26.67 1.49
CA ARG A 112 -15.11 -25.60 0.99
C ARG A 112 -15.15 -24.36 1.88
N TYR A 113 -16.34 -24.03 2.38
CA TYR A 113 -16.52 -22.99 3.38
C TYR A 113 -15.73 -23.30 4.65
N LEU A 114 -15.77 -24.55 5.14
CA LEU A 114 -14.98 -24.96 6.31
C LEU A 114 -13.48 -24.81 6.06
N GLN A 115 -12.99 -25.17 4.87
CA GLN A 115 -11.58 -25.01 4.51
C GLN A 115 -11.14 -23.53 4.56
N ILE A 116 -11.91 -22.62 3.97
CA ILE A 116 -11.60 -21.18 4.00
C ILE A 116 -11.72 -20.62 5.42
N ARG A 117 -12.75 -21.00 6.16
CA ARG A 117 -12.95 -20.58 7.56
C ARG A 117 -11.77 -21.02 8.44
N HIS A 118 -11.34 -22.27 8.28
CA HIS A 118 -10.19 -22.81 9.01
C HIS A 118 -8.92 -22.04 8.69
N TYR A 119 -8.63 -21.83 7.40
CA TYR A 119 -7.47 -21.07 6.95
C TYR A 119 -7.49 -19.62 7.48
N PHE A 120 -8.65 -18.96 7.44
CA PHE A 120 -8.82 -17.61 7.97
C PHE A 120 -8.51 -17.57 9.48
N HIS A 121 -9.04 -18.51 10.26
CA HIS A 121 -8.82 -18.54 11.70
C HIS A 121 -7.38 -18.83 12.08
N GLN A 122 -6.68 -19.67 11.31
CA GLN A 122 -5.28 -20.00 11.59
C GLN A 122 -4.31 -18.90 11.17
N ASN A 123 -4.51 -18.26 10.02
CA ASN A 123 -3.48 -17.43 9.39
C ASN A 123 -3.82 -15.94 9.38
N LEU A 124 -5.10 -15.56 9.47
CA LEU A 124 -5.53 -14.18 9.21
C LEU A 124 -6.24 -13.51 10.39
N LYS A 125 -6.95 -14.28 11.24
CA LYS A 125 -7.76 -13.74 12.35
C LYS A 125 -6.94 -12.86 13.29
N THR A 126 -5.83 -13.38 13.81
CA THR A 126 -4.97 -12.67 14.76
C THR A 126 -4.44 -11.37 14.17
N VAL A 127 -3.98 -11.41 12.92
CA VAL A 127 -3.44 -10.24 12.22
C VAL A 127 -4.51 -9.18 11.99
N TYR A 128 -5.73 -9.60 11.62
CA TYR A 128 -6.86 -8.72 11.37
C TYR A 128 -7.42 -8.07 12.65
N GLU A 129 -7.44 -8.79 13.77
CA GLU A 129 -7.99 -8.30 15.05
C GLU A 129 -7.00 -7.44 15.86
N GLN A 130 -5.69 -7.68 15.74
CA GLN A 130 -4.68 -7.01 16.58
C GLN A 130 -4.14 -5.69 16.03
N LYS A 131 -4.28 -5.42 14.73
CA LYS A 131 -3.71 -4.21 14.12
C LYS A 131 -4.77 -3.15 13.87
N ASP A 132 -4.39 -1.89 14.11
CA ASP A 132 -5.10 -0.75 13.53
C ASP A 132 -5.11 -0.92 12.01
N LEU A 133 -6.30 -1.10 11.44
CA LEU A 133 -6.49 -1.36 10.02
C LEU A 133 -6.12 -0.12 9.18
N GLY A 134 -6.03 1.09 9.76
CA GLY A 134 -5.50 2.29 9.12
C GLY A 134 -5.89 2.47 7.65
N PHE A 135 -4.91 2.49 6.74
CA PHE A 135 -5.13 2.59 5.29
C PHE A 135 -5.99 1.45 4.72
N LEU A 136 -5.85 0.22 5.24
CA LEU A 136 -6.64 -0.91 4.79
C LEU A 136 -8.15 -0.66 5.04
N GLN A 137 -8.52 -0.06 6.17
CA GLN A 137 -9.92 0.27 6.45
C GLN A 137 -10.48 1.28 5.43
N ILE A 138 -9.68 2.30 5.08
CA ILE A 138 -10.06 3.31 4.07
C ILE A 138 -10.25 2.61 2.72
N PHE A 139 -9.31 1.75 2.33
CA PHE A 139 -9.36 0.98 1.09
C PHE A 139 -10.59 0.05 1.02
N LEU A 140 -10.88 -0.67 2.11
CA LEU A 140 -12.04 -1.56 2.21
C LEU A 140 -13.38 -0.80 2.18
N THR A 141 -13.42 0.40 2.74
CA THR A 141 -14.61 1.26 2.69
C THR A 141 -14.86 1.77 1.27
N LEU A 142 -13.79 2.12 0.55
CA LEU A 142 -13.89 2.59 -0.83
C LEU A 142 -14.33 1.49 -1.80
N THR A 143 -13.87 0.26 -1.59
CA THR A 143 -14.26 -0.89 -2.44
C THR A 143 -15.69 -1.38 -2.21
N ARG A 144 -16.27 -1.11 -1.04
CA ARG A 144 -17.68 -1.44 -0.71
C ARG A 144 -18.68 -0.34 -1.04
N SER A 145 -18.25 0.91 -1.13
CA SER A 145 -19.13 2.05 -1.34
C SER A 145 -19.68 2.07 -2.77
N HIS A 146 -21.00 2.10 -2.92
CA HIS A 146 -21.65 2.35 -4.21
C HIS A 146 -21.47 3.80 -4.69
N SER A 147 -21.15 4.73 -3.78
CA SER A 147 -20.82 6.11 -4.14
C SER A 147 -19.31 6.25 -4.38
N GLN A 148 -18.96 6.64 -5.61
CA GLN A 148 -17.58 6.81 -6.07
C GLN A 148 -17.03 8.23 -5.83
N ASN A 149 -17.70 9.00 -4.97
CA ASN A 149 -17.33 10.39 -4.76
C ASN A 149 -16.01 10.48 -3.97
N ASN A 150 -15.10 11.32 -4.46
CA ASN A 150 -13.83 11.65 -3.81
C ASN A 150 -12.89 10.45 -3.54
N ILE A 151 -12.92 9.38 -4.36
CA ILE A 151 -12.05 8.21 -4.21
C ILE A 151 -10.57 8.62 -4.14
N ILE A 152 -10.12 9.43 -5.10
CA ILE A 152 -8.73 9.89 -5.18
C ILE A 152 -8.35 10.66 -3.91
N SER A 153 -9.16 11.63 -3.49
CA SER A 153 -8.90 12.43 -2.30
C SER A 153 -8.86 11.59 -1.01
N ARG A 154 -9.71 10.57 -0.91
CA ARG A 154 -9.75 9.66 0.26
C ARG A 154 -8.54 8.72 0.27
N LEU A 155 -8.16 8.16 -0.88
CA LEU A 155 -6.95 7.35 -1.00
C LEU A 155 -5.71 8.18 -0.67
N TYR A 156 -5.61 9.39 -1.22
CA TYR A 156 -4.50 10.29 -0.95
C TYR A 156 -4.39 10.61 0.55
N LYS A 157 -5.50 10.96 1.22
CA LYS A 157 -5.51 11.17 2.67
C LYS A 157 -5.09 9.93 3.45
N GLY A 158 -5.55 8.74 3.05
CA GLY A 158 -5.15 7.48 3.69
C GLY A 158 -3.65 7.19 3.54
N ILE A 159 -3.09 7.41 2.35
CA ILE A 159 -1.64 7.25 2.12
C ILE A 159 -0.87 8.31 2.93
N GLN A 160 -1.37 9.55 2.98
CA GLN A 160 -0.74 10.63 3.74
C GLN A 160 -0.69 10.30 5.24
N GLN A 161 -1.76 9.75 5.82
CA GLN A 161 -1.79 9.32 7.22
C GLN A 161 -0.75 8.24 7.52
N CYS A 162 -0.53 7.31 6.60
CA CYS A 162 0.50 6.29 6.73
C CYS A 162 1.94 6.81 6.57
N THR A 163 2.11 7.94 5.89
CA THR A 163 3.41 8.51 5.55
C THR A 163 3.78 9.71 6.41
N GLN A 164 3.08 9.94 7.53
CA GLN A 164 3.46 10.93 8.55
C GLN A 164 4.78 10.51 9.23
N GLY A 165 5.88 10.64 8.49
CA GLY A 165 7.23 10.57 9.01
C GLY A 165 7.52 11.85 9.78
N SER A 166 8.18 11.70 10.92
CA SER A 166 8.68 12.85 11.67
C SER A 166 9.75 13.57 10.85
N THR A 167 9.62 14.88 10.69
CA THR A 167 10.66 15.73 10.07
C THR A 167 11.72 16.17 11.09
N GLU A 168 11.67 15.67 12.32
CA GLU A 168 12.59 16.00 13.41
C GLU A 168 14.04 15.67 13.08
N ASP A 169 14.32 14.58 12.36
CA ASP A 169 15.69 14.25 11.96
C ASP A 169 16.26 15.24 10.94
N ILE A 170 15.40 15.87 10.14
CA ILE A 170 15.80 16.96 9.22
C ILE A 170 16.06 18.22 10.04
N LYS A 171 15.18 18.54 10.98
CA LYS A 171 15.35 19.67 11.91
C LYS A 171 16.66 19.59 12.68
N LYS A 172 16.94 18.45 13.32
CA LYS A 172 18.20 18.21 14.07
C LYS A 172 19.45 18.41 13.22
N ARG A 173 19.39 18.08 11.92
CA ARG A 173 20.51 18.32 10.99
C ARG A 173 20.72 19.81 10.71
N TRP A 174 19.64 20.58 10.55
CA TRP A 174 19.71 22.04 10.44
C TRP A 174 20.25 22.69 11.71
N GLU A 175 19.79 22.26 12.88
CA GLU A 175 20.27 22.76 14.17
C GLU A 175 21.78 22.50 14.36
N LYS A 176 22.22 21.28 14.02
CA LYS A 176 23.62 20.88 14.13
C LYS A 176 24.55 21.68 13.23
N GLU A 177 24.17 21.93 11.97
CA GLU A 177 25.03 22.68 11.03
C GLU A 177 24.97 24.18 11.23
N GLY A 178 23.79 24.71 11.56
CA GLY A 178 23.60 26.13 11.83
C GLY A 178 24.07 26.58 13.20
N ASN A 179 24.47 25.63 14.08
CA ASN A 179 24.73 25.85 15.50
C ASN A 179 23.61 26.70 16.14
N MET A 180 22.37 26.34 15.84
CA MET A 180 21.17 27.08 16.22
C MET A 180 20.11 26.14 16.78
N VAL A 181 19.22 26.65 17.61
CA VAL A 181 18.06 25.91 18.11
C VAL A 181 16.83 26.40 17.38
N ILE A 182 16.11 25.49 16.72
CA ILE A 182 14.89 25.81 16.00
C ILE A 182 13.72 25.39 16.90
N SER A 183 12.83 26.31 17.26
CA SER A 183 11.63 25.95 18.01
C SER A 183 10.73 25.02 17.18
N HIS A 184 9.91 24.18 17.84
CA HIS A 184 8.97 23.32 17.12
C HIS A 184 7.99 24.15 16.25
N ASP A 185 7.51 25.29 16.76
CA ASP A 185 6.59 26.17 16.03
C ASP A 185 7.27 26.84 14.83
N SER A 186 8.52 27.28 15.00
CA SER A 186 9.32 27.80 13.88
C SER A 186 9.54 26.73 12.80
N TRP A 187 9.82 25.49 13.20
CA TRP A 187 9.99 24.38 12.28
C TRP A 187 8.69 24.04 11.53
N ALA A 188 7.56 24.01 12.24
CA ALA A 188 6.24 23.81 11.64
C ALA A 188 5.91 24.92 10.62
N ASN A 189 6.21 26.18 10.96
CA ASN A 189 6.05 27.32 10.06
C ASN A 189 6.94 27.21 8.83
N ILE A 190 8.22 26.83 8.98
CA ILE A 190 9.14 26.60 7.86
C ILE A 190 8.59 25.53 6.92
N CYS A 191 8.09 24.41 7.47
CA CYS A 191 7.49 23.32 6.70
C CYS A 191 6.23 23.79 5.96
N GLN A 192 5.34 24.52 6.63
CA GLN A 192 4.10 25.04 6.04
C GLN A 192 4.39 26.06 4.93
N PHE A 193 5.40 26.91 5.13
CA PHE A 193 5.79 27.95 4.19
C PHE A 193 6.19 27.38 2.83
N GLN A 194 6.83 26.20 2.79
CA GLN A 194 7.18 25.55 1.52
C GLN A 194 5.96 25.24 0.65
N TRP A 195 4.81 24.99 1.27
CA TRP A 195 3.56 24.67 0.58
C TRP A 195 2.74 25.90 0.18
N THR A 196 2.93 27.04 0.86
CA THR A 196 2.13 28.25 0.65
C THR A 196 2.82 29.31 -0.21
N ILE A 197 4.14 29.24 -0.40
CA ILE A 197 4.94 30.26 -1.09
C ILE A 197 4.61 30.44 -2.58
N THR A 198 4.05 29.43 -3.23
CA THR A 198 3.79 29.45 -4.68
C THR A 198 2.59 28.58 -5.04
N GLY A 199 1.92 28.89 -6.16
CA GLY A 199 0.88 28.05 -6.76
C GLY A 199 1.42 26.92 -7.63
N SER A 200 2.71 26.94 -7.99
CA SER A 200 3.32 25.93 -8.86
C SER A 200 3.76 24.70 -8.06
N ASN A 201 3.23 23.53 -8.40
CA ASN A 201 3.63 22.27 -7.76
C ASN A 201 5.11 21.95 -7.96
N THR A 202 5.69 22.29 -9.11
CA THR A 202 7.12 22.11 -9.39
C THR A 202 7.98 22.92 -8.42
N TRP A 203 7.62 24.18 -8.19
CA TRP A 203 8.34 25.03 -7.25
C TRP A 203 8.12 24.61 -5.80
N ARG A 204 6.92 24.17 -5.41
CA ARG A 204 6.68 23.59 -4.08
C ARG A 204 7.56 22.37 -3.83
N GLU A 205 7.63 21.45 -4.79
CA GLU A 205 8.47 20.26 -4.70
C GLU A 205 9.96 20.62 -4.63
N PHE A 206 10.40 21.58 -5.45
CA PHE A 206 11.78 22.06 -5.41
C PHE A 206 12.12 22.68 -4.06
N SER A 207 11.29 23.58 -3.54
CA SER A 207 11.49 24.20 -2.23
C SER A 207 11.50 23.16 -1.10
N TRP A 208 10.60 22.18 -1.14
CA TRP A 208 10.61 21.04 -0.22
C TRP A 208 11.91 20.24 -0.31
N LYS A 209 12.37 19.91 -1.53
CA LYS A 209 13.64 19.20 -1.77
C LYS A 209 14.84 19.94 -1.18
N ASN A 210 14.87 21.27 -1.28
CA ASN A 210 15.90 22.08 -0.63
C ASN A 210 15.81 21.97 0.90
N MET A 211 14.60 22.14 1.45
CA MET A 211 14.38 22.08 2.90
C MET A 211 14.77 20.72 3.51
N ILE A 212 14.44 19.60 2.84
CA ILE A 212 14.78 18.24 3.29
C ILE A 212 16.20 17.81 2.93
N ARG A 213 16.99 18.67 2.27
CA ARG A 213 18.37 18.40 1.83
C ARG A 213 18.46 17.20 0.90
N TYR A 214 17.53 17.13 -0.06
CA TYR A 214 17.52 16.09 -1.09
C TYR A 214 18.75 16.18 -2.00
N PHE A 215 19.25 17.39 -2.25
CA PHE A 215 20.43 17.63 -3.07
C PHE A 215 21.71 17.42 -2.24
N ILE A 216 22.67 16.70 -2.82
CA ILE A 216 23.98 16.41 -2.22
C ILE A 216 24.70 17.74 -1.98
N THR A 217 24.97 18.04 -0.71
CA THR A 217 25.80 19.19 -0.34
C THR A 217 27.27 18.89 -0.63
N PRO A 218 28.13 19.90 -0.81
CA PRO A 218 29.57 19.72 -1.08
C PRO A 218 30.27 18.83 -0.02
N ILE A 219 29.82 18.92 1.23
CA ILE A 219 30.32 18.11 2.34
C ILE A 219 30.02 16.61 2.14
N GLN A 220 28.88 16.25 1.54
CA GLN A 220 28.58 14.86 1.19
C GLN A 220 29.37 14.40 -0.05
N LYS A 221 29.66 15.31 -0.99
CA LYS A 221 30.51 15.03 -2.16
C LYS A 221 31.96 14.70 -1.77
N ARG A 222 32.45 15.24 -0.64
CA ARG A 222 33.74 14.90 -0.02
C ARG A 222 33.90 13.41 0.24
N HIS A 223 32.84 12.75 0.74
CA HIS A 223 32.84 11.31 1.06
C HIS A 223 32.73 10.40 -0.18
N LEU A 224 32.45 10.96 -1.36
CA LEU A 224 32.34 10.26 -2.64
C LEU A 224 33.60 10.42 -3.52
N GLY A 225 34.71 10.89 -2.94
CA GLY A 225 36.02 10.98 -3.62
C GLY A 225 36.28 12.27 -4.39
N GLY A 226 35.41 13.29 -4.26
CA GLY A 226 35.45 14.53 -5.03
C GLY A 226 36.03 15.74 -4.31
N GLY A 227 37.01 15.59 -3.40
CA GLY A 227 37.76 16.70 -2.77
C GLY A 227 36.94 17.72 -1.95
N ASP A 228 37.64 18.66 -1.31
CA ASP A 228 37.09 19.65 -0.35
C ASP A 228 36.63 20.97 -1.02
N ALA A 229 36.60 21.01 -2.35
CA ALA A 229 36.37 22.23 -3.11
C ALA A 229 34.88 22.66 -3.09
N CYS A 230 34.64 23.94 -2.81
CA CYS A 230 33.35 24.61 -2.96
C CYS A 230 32.74 24.33 -4.34
N TRP A 231 31.49 23.83 -4.38
CA TRP A 231 30.77 23.52 -5.62
C TRP A 231 30.55 24.74 -6.54
N ARG A 232 30.62 25.96 -5.99
CA ARG A 232 30.57 27.22 -6.75
C ARG A 232 31.93 27.62 -7.35
N LEU A 233 32.96 26.78 -7.23
CA LEU A 233 34.34 27.08 -7.63
C LEU A 233 34.85 28.41 -7.02
N CYS A 234 34.39 28.71 -5.81
CA CYS A 234 34.60 29.98 -5.16
C CYS A 234 35.98 30.13 -4.47
N GLY A 235 36.87 29.14 -4.60
CA GLY A 235 38.21 29.14 -4.01
C GLY A 235 38.27 28.88 -2.50
N VAL A 236 37.14 28.70 -1.83
CA VAL A 236 37.07 28.48 -0.37
C VAL A 236 36.74 27.02 -0.07
N SER A 237 37.49 26.39 0.84
CA SER A 237 37.21 25.05 1.33
C SER A 237 36.04 25.07 2.32
N GLY A 238 35.03 24.23 2.14
CA GLY A 238 33.93 24.08 3.11
C GLY A 238 32.89 25.21 3.16
N ALA A 239 32.73 25.99 2.09
CA ALA A 239 31.61 26.92 2.00
C ALA A 239 30.28 26.15 1.81
N ASN A 240 29.39 26.29 2.80
CA ASN A 240 28.01 25.76 2.79
C ASN A 240 27.25 26.11 1.51
#